data_AF-A0A9D1Y9J0-F1
#
_entry.id   AF-A0A9D1Y9J0-F1
#
_cell.length_a   1.000
_cell.length_b   1.000
_cell.length_c   1.000
_cell.angle_alpha   90.00
_cell.angle_beta   90.00
_cell.angle_gamma   90.00
#
_symmetry.space_group_name_H-M   'P 1'
#
loop_
_entity.id
_entity.type
_entity.pdbx_description
1 polymer ?
#
loop_
_entity_poly.entity_id
_entity_poly.type
_entity_poly.pdbx_seq_one_letter_code
_entity_poly.pdbx_strand_id
1 'polypeptide(L)'
;MLDVSSIRDDIHWASRWDMDYQVERSHYHAHLLRPVLPLEELECWEEIMGFRLPETYRIYITQLGNGGAGPKYGIAPFDCPLDESLREPTVFSDDHAEKFAEVADLWFHDEADSWMSYMEYCEQTPEDQRMSFEEWDDLECQRVDEAMRRFLFWDGQLTIDYRSDCMLLLNGSHRGFCHYNTTEYDYGYPMWYQNPKPSSRAPITWPQYRDELLFPFEQYFQSYVRQLEGVRRDFSKKKQEQYRREQAQVQEFLAAVGEEDWAGAWAMLRPLKVTKLSLKSRSLYRHYRKQLQTQLPDWPEIPDFFEQLELSGKPWSISAETLFVDFREDEWHHDRYTSAPPFQDFVQSFCAEQE
;
A
#
# COMPACT_ATOMS: atom_id res chain seq x y z
N MET A 1 -4.60 11.58 -19.53
CA MET A 1 -3.18 11.19 -19.59
C MET A 1 -2.45 11.91 -18.46
N LEU A 2 -1.57 11.22 -17.74
CA LEU A 2 -0.84 11.79 -16.59
C LEU A 2 0.11 12.92 -17.04
N ASP A 3 0.01 14.09 -16.41
CA ASP A 3 1.00 15.16 -16.55
C ASP A 3 2.20 14.83 -15.66
N VAL A 4 3.13 14.04 -16.20
CA VAL A 4 4.27 13.49 -15.46
C VAL A 4 5.10 14.60 -14.81
N SER A 5 5.30 15.73 -15.48
CA SER A 5 6.11 16.84 -14.96
C SER A 5 5.42 17.50 -13.77
N SER A 6 4.15 17.91 -13.93
CA SER A 6 3.41 18.58 -12.86
C SER A 6 3.26 17.67 -11.64
N ILE A 7 2.94 16.39 -11.86
CA ILE A 7 2.75 15.43 -10.77
C ILE A 7 4.07 15.19 -10.03
N ARG A 8 5.18 15.06 -10.75
CA ARG A 8 6.50 14.89 -10.13
C ARG A 8 6.84 16.09 -9.24
N ASP A 9 6.55 17.30 -9.70
CA ASP A 9 6.78 18.53 -8.93
C ASP A 9 5.96 18.56 -7.63
N ASP A 10 4.70 18.15 -7.68
CA ASP A 10 3.84 18.08 -6.49
C ASP A 10 4.28 17.00 -5.51
N ILE A 11 4.72 15.84 -6.00
CA ILE A 11 5.24 14.77 -5.15
C ILE A 11 6.58 15.16 -4.50
N HIS A 12 7.51 15.78 -5.25
CA HIS A 12 8.75 16.29 -4.68
C HIS A 12 8.50 17.41 -3.67
N TRP A 13 7.53 18.28 -3.95
CA TRP A 13 7.12 19.29 -2.98
C TRP A 13 6.61 18.61 -1.70
N ALA A 14 5.73 17.62 -1.81
CA ALA A 14 5.14 16.93 -0.67
C ALA A 14 6.16 16.14 0.13
N SER A 15 7.05 15.39 -0.52
CA SER A 15 8.10 14.63 0.18
C SER A 15 8.98 15.53 1.03
N ARG A 16 9.18 16.79 0.62
CA ARG A 16 9.93 17.78 1.39
C ARG A 16 9.10 18.49 2.46
N TRP A 17 7.88 18.89 2.13
CA TRP A 17 7.11 19.87 2.90
C TRP A 17 5.91 19.32 3.64
N ASP A 18 5.36 18.16 3.28
CA ASP A 18 4.32 17.50 4.08
C ASP A 18 4.93 16.64 5.19
N MET A 19 5.60 17.31 6.14
CA MET A 19 6.28 16.61 7.25
C MET A 19 5.31 16.00 8.28
N ASP A 20 4.03 16.36 8.22
CA ASP A 20 2.99 15.79 9.09
C ASP A 20 2.20 14.66 8.42
N TYR A 21 2.42 14.39 7.13
CA TYR A 21 1.68 13.40 6.34
C TYR A 21 0.17 13.62 6.42
N GLN A 22 -0.27 14.79 5.96
CA GLN A 22 -1.69 15.17 5.98
C GLN A 22 -2.54 14.31 5.04
N VAL A 23 -1.93 13.77 3.99
CA VAL A 23 -2.60 12.78 3.13
C VAL A 23 -2.69 11.45 3.86
N GLU A 24 -3.88 10.84 3.82
CA GLU A 24 -4.15 9.58 4.53
C GLU A 24 -3.09 8.52 4.18
N ARG A 25 -2.47 7.95 5.22
CA ARG A 25 -1.48 6.85 5.14
C ARG A 25 -0.22 7.16 4.33
N SER A 26 0.01 8.42 3.96
CA SER A 26 1.19 8.81 3.20
C SER A 26 2.52 8.64 3.94
N HIS A 27 2.48 8.49 5.27
CA HIS A 27 3.65 8.15 6.08
C HIS A 27 4.24 6.77 5.74
N TYR A 28 3.49 5.87 5.09
CA TYR A 28 4.03 4.57 4.66
C TYR A 28 5.08 4.70 3.56
N HIS A 29 4.94 5.68 2.67
CA HIS A 29 5.84 5.88 1.54
C HIS A 29 6.57 7.23 1.58
N ALA A 30 6.28 8.08 2.57
CA ALA A 30 6.87 9.41 2.76
C ALA A 30 6.83 10.34 1.52
N HIS A 31 5.81 10.16 0.67
CA HIS A 31 5.72 10.75 -0.68
C HIS A 31 6.95 10.50 -1.58
N LEU A 32 7.70 9.43 -1.38
CA LEU A 32 8.85 9.08 -2.21
C LEU A 32 8.45 8.13 -3.33
N LEU A 33 8.76 8.52 -4.56
CA LEU A 33 8.67 7.63 -5.71
C LEU A 33 9.88 6.70 -5.74
N ARG A 34 9.66 5.47 -6.17
CA ARG A 34 10.75 4.55 -6.49
C ARG A 34 11.32 4.89 -7.88
N PRO A 35 12.58 4.51 -8.17
CA PRO A 35 13.17 4.67 -9.49
C PRO A 35 12.25 4.13 -10.58
N VAL A 36 12.24 4.77 -11.75
CA VAL A 36 11.45 4.29 -12.90
C VAL A 36 11.96 2.94 -13.39
N LEU A 37 11.04 2.12 -13.88
CA LEU A 37 11.35 0.88 -14.58
C LEU A 37 11.95 1.23 -15.96
N PRO A 38 13.13 0.70 -16.32
CA PRO A 38 13.68 0.89 -17.66
C PRO A 38 12.70 0.40 -18.73
N LEU A 39 12.52 1.21 -19.78
CA LEU A 39 11.57 0.89 -20.85
C LEU A 39 11.90 -0.44 -21.54
N GLU A 40 13.19 -0.72 -21.75
CA GLU A 40 13.67 -1.97 -22.36
C GLU A 40 13.32 -3.20 -21.52
N GLU A 41 13.37 -3.07 -20.19
CA GLU A 41 13.00 -4.15 -19.26
C GLU A 41 11.50 -4.44 -19.35
N LEU A 42 10.68 -3.39 -19.36
CA LEU A 42 9.24 -3.52 -19.54
C LEU A 42 8.88 -4.14 -20.90
N GLU A 43 9.53 -3.70 -21.98
CA GLU A 43 9.28 -4.22 -23.33
C GLU A 43 9.63 -5.70 -23.44
N CYS A 44 10.76 -6.12 -22.84
CA CYS A 44 11.13 -7.53 -22.74
C CYS A 44 10.07 -8.34 -21.96
N TRP A 45 9.60 -7.82 -20.83
CA TRP A 45 8.55 -8.47 -20.05
C TRP A 45 7.23 -8.58 -20.83
N GLU A 46 6.79 -7.52 -21.51
CA GLU A 46 5.57 -7.53 -22.33
C GLU A 46 5.68 -8.51 -23.51
N GLU A 47 6.87 -8.68 -24.10
CA GLU A 47 7.14 -9.68 -25.14
C GLU A 47 7.01 -11.11 -24.59
N ILE A 48 7.60 -11.39 -23.43
CA ILE A 48 7.52 -12.69 -22.76
C ILE A 48 6.06 -13.03 -22.37
N MET A 49 5.35 -12.06 -21.82
CA MET A 49 3.97 -12.24 -21.37
C MET A 49 2.96 -12.25 -22.51
N GLY A 50 3.32 -11.74 -23.69
CA GLY A 50 2.48 -11.75 -24.88
C GLY A 50 1.37 -10.69 -24.88
N PHE A 51 1.42 -9.71 -23.97
CA PHE A 51 0.51 -8.57 -23.94
C PHE A 51 1.22 -7.32 -23.38
N ARG A 52 0.69 -6.14 -23.70
CA ARG A 52 1.21 -4.87 -23.19
C ARG A 52 0.49 -4.46 -21.91
N LEU A 53 1.11 -3.66 -21.04
CA LEU A 53 0.43 -3.05 -19.89
C LEU A 53 -0.49 -1.89 -20.31
N PRO A 54 -1.52 -1.54 -19.51
CA PRO A 54 -2.34 -0.36 -19.76
C PRO A 54 -1.48 0.91 -19.90
N GLU A 55 -1.72 1.70 -20.96
CA GLU A 55 -0.81 2.79 -21.35
C GLU A 55 -0.57 3.80 -20.22
N THR A 56 -1.61 4.17 -19.48
CA THR A 56 -1.46 5.10 -18.33
C THR A 56 -0.58 4.50 -17.22
N TYR A 57 -0.69 3.20 -16.97
CA TYR A 57 0.15 2.51 -15.98
C TYR A 57 1.59 2.35 -16.49
N ARG A 58 1.77 2.06 -17.79
CA ARG A 58 3.08 2.09 -18.45
C ARG A 58 3.77 3.44 -18.29
N ILE A 59 3.07 4.54 -18.56
CA ILE A 59 3.60 5.91 -18.36
C ILE A 59 4.00 6.11 -16.90
N TYR A 60 3.17 5.69 -15.95
CA TYR A 60 3.49 5.78 -14.53
C TYR A 60 4.81 5.06 -14.18
N ILE A 61 4.94 3.77 -14.47
CA ILE A 61 6.11 2.98 -14.07
C ILE A 61 7.40 3.36 -14.81
N THR A 62 7.30 3.82 -16.07
CA THR A 62 8.49 4.13 -16.89
C THR A 62 8.91 5.60 -16.87
N GLN A 63 8.00 6.52 -16.52
CA GLN A 63 8.28 7.96 -16.59
C GLN A 63 8.10 8.68 -15.26
N LEU A 64 7.25 8.20 -14.35
CA LEU A 64 7.04 8.85 -13.06
C LEU A 64 7.81 8.15 -11.94
N GLY A 65 7.57 6.86 -11.73
CA GLY A 65 8.26 6.03 -10.75
C GLY A 65 7.68 4.61 -10.70
N ASN A 66 8.46 3.63 -10.27
CA ASN A 66 8.02 2.24 -10.16
C ASN A 66 7.49 1.90 -8.75
N GLY A 67 6.41 2.56 -8.33
CA GLY A 67 5.83 2.42 -7.00
C GLY A 67 6.28 3.48 -5.99
N GLY A 68 5.98 3.26 -4.71
CA GLY A 68 6.15 4.22 -3.64
C GLY A 68 4.96 5.18 -3.56
N ALA A 69 5.20 6.48 -3.75
CA ALA A 69 4.18 7.52 -3.63
C ALA A 69 2.92 7.24 -4.45
N GLY A 70 1.77 7.23 -3.77
CA GLY A 70 0.45 6.98 -4.37
C GLY A 70 -0.67 7.08 -3.34
N PRO A 71 -1.92 6.79 -3.74
CA PRO A 71 -3.05 6.78 -2.82
C PRO A 71 -2.85 5.84 -1.64
N LYS A 72 -3.39 6.22 -0.46
CA LYS A 72 -3.37 5.42 0.77
C LYS A 72 -1.96 4.93 1.14
N TYR A 73 -1.70 3.63 1.01
CA TYR A 73 -0.43 3.03 1.37
C TYR A 73 0.62 3.18 0.26
N GLY A 74 0.28 3.72 -0.90
CA GLY A 74 1.18 3.86 -2.03
C GLY A 74 0.99 2.76 -3.07
N ILE A 75 1.78 2.83 -4.15
CA ILE A 75 1.74 1.84 -5.23
C ILE A 75 2.89 0.85 -5.04
N ALA A 76 2.59 -0.44 -5.15
CA ALA A 76 3.58 -1.51 -5.11
C ALA A 76 4.54 -1.42 -6.31
N PRO A 77 5.83 -1.75 -6.16
CA PRO A 77 6.74 -1.83 -7.27
C PRO A 77 6.29 -2.89 -8.28
N PHE A 78 6.44 -2.60 -9.57
CA PHE A 78 6.29 -3.58 -10.61
C PHE A 78 7.63 -4.30 -10.83
N ASP A 79 7.73 -5.52 -10.32
CA ASP A 79 8.94 -6.37 -10.40
C ASP A 79 8.89 -7.35 -11.58
N CYS A 80 8.21 -7.00 -12.67
CA CYS A 80 8.11 -7.82 -13.90
C CYS A 80 7.70 -9.29 -13.62
N PRO A 81 6.56 -9.55 -12.94
CA PRO A 81 6.16 -10.90 -12.55
C PRO A 81 5.85 -11.80 -13.75
N LEU A 82 6.40 -13.02 -13.76
CA LEU A 82 6.13 -14.03 -14.78
C LEU A 82 5.01 -14.99 -14.33
N ASP A 83 3.86 -14.43 -14.00
CA ASP A 83 2.68 -15.18 -13.57
C ASP A 83 1.70 -15.36 -14.73
N GLU A 84 1.40 -16.63 -15.05
CA GLU A 84 0.53 -16.97 -16.17
C GLU A 84 -0.90 -16.44 -16.03
N SER A 85 -1.40 -16.29 -14.79
CA SER A 85 -2.74 -15.77 -14.49
C SER A 85 -2.94 -14.35 -15.02
N LEU A 86 -1.87 -13.55 -15.10
CA LEU A 86 -1.92 -12.17 -15.63
C LEU A 86 -2.30 -12.12 -17.12
N ARG A 87 -2.12 -13.24 -17.85
CA ARG A 87 -2.48 -13.36 -19.28
C ARG A 87 -3.92 -13.83 -19.47
N GLU A 88 -4.54 -14.34 -18.42
CA GLU A 88 -5.88 -14.90 -18.50
C GLU A 88 -6.93 -13.79 -18.69
N PRO A 89 -8.07 -14.11 -19.32
CA PRO A 89 -9.20 -13.19 -19.38
C PRO A 89 -9.72 -12.89 -17.97
N THR A 90 -9.94 -11.61 -17.70
CA THR A 90 -10.57 -11.19 -16.46
C THR A 90 -12.09 -11.30 -16.55
N VAL A 91 -12.75 -11.71 -15.47
CA VAL A 91 -14.22 -11.71 -15.38
C VAL A 91 -14.81 -10.29 -15.28
N PHE A 92 -13.99 -9.29 -14.93
CA PHE A 92 -14.41 -7.89 -14.87
C PHE A 92 -14.46 -7.25 -16.27
N SER A 93 -15.27 -7.84 -17.14
CA SER A 93 -15.35 -7.50 -18.56
C SER A 93 -16.74 -7.72 -19.13
N ASP A 94 -17.16 -6.91 -20.10
CA ASP A 94 -18.51 -6.99 -20.69
C ASP A 94 -18.75 -8.31 -21.44
N ASP A 95 -17.71 -8.88 -22.05
CA ASP A 95 -17.74 -10.18 -22.73
C ASP A 95 -17.74 -11.37 -21.74
N HIS A 96 -17.50 -11.11 -20.46
CA HIS A 96 -17.51 -12.12 -19.40
C HIS A 96 -18.60 -11.87 -18.35
N ALA A 97 -19.61 -11.04 -18.65
CA ALA A 97 -20.67 -10.68 -17.72
C ALA A 97 -21.45 -11.89 -17.15
N GLU A 98 -21.66 -12.94 -17.96
CA GLU A 98 -22.31 -14.19 -17.50
C GLU A 98 -21.43 -14.94 -16.50
N LYS A 99 -20.13 -15.06 -16.78
CA LYS A 99 -19.17 -15.72 -15.87
C LYS A 99 -19.01 -14.91 -14.59
N PHE A 100 -18.96 -13.58 -14.67
CA PHE A 100 -18.97 -12.69 -13.51
C PHE A 100 -20.18 -12.98 -12.61
N ALA A 101 -21.39 -13.07 -13.18
CA ALA A 101 -22.59 -13.34 -12.40
C ALA A 101 -22.54 -14.71 -11.71
N GLU A 102 -22.01 -15.74 -12.38
CA GLU A 102 -21.79 -17.06 -11.80
C GLU A 102 -20.83 -17.01 -10.60
N VAL A 103 -19.65 -16.41 -10.76
CA VAL A 103 -18.65 -16.38 -9.68
C VAL A 103 -19.04 -15.44 -8.54
N ALA A 104 -19.78 -14.35 -8.83
CA ALA A 104 -20.32 -13.48 -7.80
C ALA A 104 -21.43 -14.15 -6.98
N ASP A 105 -22.26 -14.99 -7.61
CA ASP A 105 -23.28 -15.81 -6.93
C ASP A 105 -22.63 -16.87 -6.04
N LEU A 106 -21.60 -17.56 -6.56
CA LEU A 106 -20.79 -18.49 -5.76
C LEU A 106 -20.15 -17.78 -4.55
N TRP A 107 -19.57 -16.59 -4.73
CA TRP A 107 -18.91 -15.85 -3.65
C TRP A 107 -19.90 -15.41 -2.59
N PHE A 108 -21.06 -14.94 -3.03
CA PHE A 108 -22.16 -14.54 -2.15
C PHE A 108 -22.67 -15.70 -1.28
N HIS A 109 -22.60 -16.93 -1.79
CA HIS A 109 -23.08 -18.13 -1.12
C HIS A 109 -21.97 -18.92 -0.40
N ASP A 110 -20.71 -18.47 -0.47
CA ASP A 110 -19.54 -19.04 0.25
C ASP A 110 -19.54 -18.67 1.75
N GLU A 111 -20.71 -18.74 2.39
CA GLU A 111 -20.91 -18.48 3.83
C GLU A 111 -20.88 -19.76 4.68
N ALA A 112 -20.46 -20.88 4.10
CA ALA A 112 -20.53 -22.17 4.78
C ALA A 112 -19.47 -22.27 5.89
N ASP A 113 -19.93 -22.55 7.12
CA ASP A 113 -19.05 -23.00 8.19
C ASP A 113 -18.36 -24.29 7.72
N SER A 114 -17.04 -24.25 7.50
CA SER A 114 -16.28 -25.39 6.97
C SER A 114 -16.46 -26.65 7.80
N TRP A 115 -16.68 -26.51 9.11
CA TRP A 115 -16.96 -27.63 9.98
C TRP A 115 -18.35 -28.23 9.73
N MET A 116 -19.38 -27.41 9.49
CA MET A 116 -20.72 -27.93 9.17
C MET A 116 -20.75 -28.66 7.83
N SER A 117 -20.09 -28.11 6.81
CA SER A 117 -19.96 -28.76 5.50
C SER A 117 -19.20 -30.08 5.57
N TYR A 118 -18.15 -30.14 6.39
CA TYR A 118 -17.44 -31.39 6.66
C TYR A 118 -18.33 -32.45 7.35
N MET A 119 -19.16 -32.02 8.30
CA MET A 119 -20.11 -32.92 8.97
C MET A 119 -21.14 -33.49 7.99
N GLU A 120 -21.66 -32.66 7.08
CA GLU A 120 -22.56 -33.11 6.01
C GLU A 120 -21.86 -34.10 5.05
N TYR A 121 -20.61 -33.83 4.67
CA TYR A 121 -19.77 -34.79 3.92
C TYR A 121 -19.64 -36.13 4.66
N CYS A 122 -19.40 -36.11 5.98
CA CYS A 122 -19.30 -37.32 6.79
C CYS A 122 -20.63 -38.09 6.83
N GLU A 123 -21.77 -37.42 6.86
CA GLU A 123 -23.10 -38.06 6.82
C GLU A 123 -23.37 -38.77 5.48
N GLN A 124 -22.86 -38.20 4.38
CA GLN A 124 -23.07 -38.71 3.03
C GLN A 124 -22.03 -39.73 2.58
N THR A 125 -20.90 -39.83 3.29
CA THR A 125 -19.76 -40.67 2.90
C THR A 125 -19.56 -41.85 3.87
N PRO A 126 -19.40 -43.10 3.38
CA PRO A 126 -19.08 -44.25 4.21
C PRO A 126 -17.81 -44.06 5.05
N GLU A 127 -17.80 -44.56 6.29
CA GLU A 127 -16.71 -44.32 7.26
C GLU A 127 -15.33 -44.76 6.79
N ASP A 128 -15.24 -45.82 5.98
CA ASP A 128 -14.00 -46.34 5.40
C ASP A 128 -13.46 -45.51 4.21
N GLN A 129 -14.24 -44.53 3.75
CA GLN A 129 -13.94 -43.64 2.62
C GLN A 129 -13.88 -42.16 3.04
N ARG A 130 -14.09 -41.85 4.33
CA ARG A 130 -14.01 -40.48 4.85
C ARG A 130 -12.57 -40.00 4.88
N MET A 131 -12.35 -38.82 4.31
CA MET A 131 -11.15 -38.02 4.52
C MET A 131 -11.16 -37.46 5.94
N SER A 132 -9.97 -37.16 6.47
CA SER A 132 -9.87 -36.31 7.67
C SER A 132 -10.40 -34.91 7.36
N PHE A 133 -10.70 -34.13 8.42
CA PHE A 133 -11.11 -32.74 8.25
C PHE A 133 -10.08 -31.92 7.48
N GLU A 134 -8.79 -32.08 7.81
CA GLU A 134 -7.70 -31.36 7.15
C GLU A 134 -7.62 -31.70 5.65
N GLU A 135 -7.67 -32.98 5.28
CA GLU A 135 -7.66 -33.41 3.88
C GLU A 135 -8.90 -32.95 3.10
N TRP A 136 -10.06 -32.95 3.75
CA TRP A 136 -11.30 -32.45 3.15
C TRP A 136 -11.28 -30.93 2.96
N ASP A 137 -10.81 -30.20 3.97
CA ASP A 137 -10.71 -28.73 3.96
C ASP A 137 -9.71 -28.24 2.90
N ASP A 138 -8.57 -28.92 2.76
CA ASP A 138 -7.60 -28.65 1.68
C ASP A 138 -8.21 -28.87 0.29
N LEU A 139 -8.96 -29.97 0.10
CA LEU A 139 -9.62 -30.27 -1.17
C LEU A 139 -10.74 -29.26 -1.49
N GLU A 140 -11.52 -28.88 -0.48
CA GLU A 140 -12.58 -27.90 -0.61
C GLU A 140 -12.00 -26.50 -0.91
N CYS A 141 -10.91 -26.11 -0.24
CA CYS A 141 -10.17 -24.90 -0.56
C CYS A 141 -9.70 -24.88 -2.02
N GLN A 142 -9.11 -25.97 -2.53
CA GLN A 142 -8.72 -26.08 -3.94
C GLN A 142 -9.92 -25.95 -4.87
N ARG A 143 -11.04 -26.59 -4.54
CA ARG A 143 -12.28 -26.50 -5.32
C ARG A 143 -12.81 -25.07 -5.39
N VAL A 144 -12.79 -24.35 -4.27
CA VAL A 144 -13.21 -22.93 -4.19
C VAL A 144 -12.25 -22.04 -4.98
N ASP A 145 -10.95 -22.29 -4.88
CA ASP A 145 -9.93 -21.58 -5.64
C ASP A 145 -10.13 -21.73 -7.15
N GLU A 146 -10.31 -22.96 -7.63
CA GLU A 146 -10.52 -23.28 -9.05
C GLU A 146 -11.88 -22.82 -9.57
N ALA A 147 -12.95 -22.90 -8.76
CA ALA A 147 -14.28 -22.53 -9.20
C ALA A 147 -14.50 -21.02 -9.28
N MET A 148 -13.82 -20.25 -8.43
CA MET A 148 -14.18 -18.86 -8.16
C MET A 148 -13.02 -17.93 -7.83
N ARG A 149 -12.20 -18.21 -6.80
CA ARG A 149 -11.23 -17.21 -6.31
C ARG A 149 -10.19 -16.85 -7.36
N ARG A 150 -9.76 -17.82 -8.16
CA ARG A 150 -8.87 -17.57 -9.28
C ARG A 150 -9.42 -16.50 -10.22
N PHE A 151 -10.69 -16.61 -10.60
CA PHE A 151 -11.34 -15.65 -11.49
C PHE A 151 -11.49 -14.26 -10.86
N LEU A 152 -11.83 -14.21 -9.56
CA LEU A 152 -12.09 -12.96 -8.86
C LEU A 152 -10.81 -12.21 -8.45
N PHE A 153 -9.74 -12.93 -8.13
CA PHE A 153 -8.56 -12.35 -7.46
C PHE A 153 -7.27 -12.42 -8.26
N TRP A 154 -7.12 -13.32 -9.24
CA TRP A 154 -5.84 -13.52 -9.93
C TRP A 154 -5.91 -13.32 -11.44
N ASP A 155 -6.90 -13.91 -12.12
CA ASP A 155 -6.93 -13.94 -13.58
C ASP A 155 -7.09 -12.55 -14.22
N GLY A 156 -6.10 -12.14 -15.00
CA GLY A 156 -6.11 -10.92 -15.80
C GLY A 156 -5.98 -9.61 -15.01
N GLN A 157 -5.48 -9.66 -13.78
CA GLN A 157 -5.36 -8.49 -12.89
C GLN A 157 -4.05 -8.47 -12.11
N LEU A 158 -3.55 -7.26 -11.87
CA LEU A 158 -2.33 -7.00 -11.13
C LEU A 158 -2.64 -6.29 -9.82
N THR A 159 -2.16 -6.82 -8.69
CA THR A 159 -2.17 -6.08 -7.42
C THR A 159 -1.22 -4.89 -7.48
N ILE A 160 -1.76 -3.68 -7.37
CA ILE A 160 -0.98 -2.43 -7.38
C ILE A 160 -0.91 -1.74 -6.01
N ASP A 161 -1.75 -2.15 -5.04
CA ASP A 161 -1.62 -1.79 -3.62
C ASP A 161 -2.09 -2.98 -2.79
N TYR A 162 -1.14 -3.69 -2.16
CA TYR A 162 -1.41 -4.92 -1.39
C TYR A 162 -2.15 -4.63 -0.08
N ARG A 163 -1.99 -3.43 0.52
CA ARG A 163 -2.61 -3.12 1.82
C ARG A 163 -4.00 -2.51 1.69
N SER A 164 -4.32 -1.96 0.51
CA SER A 164 -5.68 -1.53 0.19
C SER A 164 -6.45 -2.54 -0.65
N ASP A 165 -5.82 -3.66 -1.01
CA ASP A 165 -6.36 -4.64 -1.95
C ASP A 165 -6.79 -4.02 -3.29
N CYS A 166 -5.98 -3.08 -3.82
CA CYS A 166 -6.28 -2.44 -5.10
C CYS A 166 -5.65 -3.20 -6.27
N MET A 167 -6.48 -3.59 -7.22
CA MET A 167 -6.11 -4.33 -8.42
C MET A 167 -6.22 -3.45 -9.66
N LEU A 168 -5.40 -3.73 -10.68
CA LEU A 168 -5.41 -3.14 -12.02
C LEU A 168 -5.78 -4.23 -13.03
N LEU A 169 -6.83 -3.99 -13.82
CA LEU A 169 -7.26 -4.90 -14.88
C LEU A 169 -6.29 -4.82 -16.08
N LEU A 170 -5.70 -5.95 -16.44
CA LEU A 170 -4.73 -6.08 -17.53
C LEU A 170 -5.37 -6.53 -18.85
N ASN A 171 -6.49 -7.25 -18.77
CA ASN A 171 -7.23 -7.80 -19.91
C ASN A 171 -8.72 -7.37 -19.87
N GLY A 172 -9.48 -7.73 -20.91
CA GLY A 172 -10.92 -7.44 -21.01
C GLY A 172 -11.29 -6.03 -21.48
N SER A 173 -12.58 -5.74 -21.56
CA SER A 173 -13.16 -4.47 -22.04
C SER A 173 -12.86 -3.29 -21.12
N HIS A 174 -12.53 -3.55 -19.85
CA HIS A 174 -12.18 -2.54 -18.84
C HIS A 174 -10.68 -2.53 -18.51
N ARG A 175 -9.84 -3.03 -19.41
CA ARG A 175 -8.39 -2.96 -19.28
C ARG A 175 -7.91 -1.54 -18.95
N GLY A 176 -7.11 -1.41 -17.90
CA GLY A 176 -6.61 -0.13 -17.37
C GLY A 176 -7.49 0.51 -16.30
N PHE A 177 -8.60 -0.11 -15.94
CA PHE A 177 -9.37 0.24 -14.76
C PHE A 177 -8.81 -0.46 -13.53
N CYS A 178 -9.04 0.16 -12.39
CA CYS A 178 -8.72 -0.31 -11.07
C CYS A 178 -10.00 -0.54 -10.28
N HIS A 179 -9.89 -1.36 -9.25
CA HIS A 179 -10.92 -1.60 -8.27
C HIS A 179 -10.27 -2.07 -6.97
N TYR A 180 -11.06 -2.07 -5.90
CA TYR A 180 -10.66 -2.72 -4.65
C TYR A 180 -11.29 -4.11 -4.62
N ASN A 181 -10.53 -5.13 -4.25
CA ASN A 181 -11.05 -6.48 -4.13
C ASN A 181 -10.23 -7.32 -3.15
N THR A 182 -10.87 -7.82 -2.10
CA THR A 182 -10.22 -8.53 -1.00
C THR A 182 -10.79 -9.93 -0.82
N THR A 183 -9.92 -10.87 -0.44
CA THR A 183 -10.33 -12.22 -0.02
C THR A 183 -10.88 -12.23 1.41
N GLU A 184 -10.68 -11.15 2.17
CA GLU A 184 -11.25 -11.02 3.51
C GLU A 184 -12.77 -10.78 3.40
N TYR A 185 -13.55 -11.67 4.01
CA TYR A 185 -15.01 -11.55 4.06
C TYR A 185 -15.41 -10.47 5.08
N ASP A 186 -15.24 -9.19 4.73
CA ASP A 186 -15.71 -8.08 5.57
C ASP A 186 -17.13 -7.66 5.18
N TYR A 187 -18.10 -8.05 6.02
CA TYR A 187 -19.49 -7.62 5.92
C TYR A 187 -19.70 -6.10 5.95
N GLY A 188 -18.69 -5.32 6.36
CA GLY A 188 -18.64 -3.86 6.33
C GLY A 188 -18.27 -3.25 4.98
N TYR A 189 -17.76 -4.04 4.02
CA TYR A 189 -17.38 -3.59 2.69
C TYR A 189 -18.25 -4.26 1.60
N PRO A 190 -19.31 -3.60 1.10
CA PRO A 190 -20.31 -4.21 0.24
C PRO A 190 -19.87 -4.34 -1.22
N MET A 191 -18.68 -4.87 -1.48
CA MET A 191 -18.14 -4.98 -2.85
C MET A 191 -18.81 -6.11 -3.65
N TRP A 192 -19.44 -7.06 -2.94
CA TRP A 192 -20.12 -8.22 -3.52
C TRP A 192 -21.64 -8.22 -3.31
N TYR A 193 -22.22 -7.13 -2.78
CA TYR A 193 -23.63 -7.05 -2.41
C TYR A 193 -24.31 -5.82 -2.98
N GLN A 194 -25.54 -5.96 -3.46
CA GLN A 194 -26.35 -4.82 -3.94
C GLN A 194 -26.85 -3.89 -2.82
N ASN A 195 -26.90 -4.36 -1.56
CA ASN A 195 -27.50 -3.60 -0.45
C ASN A 195 -26.84 -3.92 0.90
N PRO A 196 -26.51 -2.91 1.73
CA PRO A 196 -25.95 -3.13 3.06
C PRO A 196 -26.92 -3.81 4.04
N LYS A 197 -28.25 -3.76 3.81
CA LYS A 197 -29.26 -4.36 4.71
C LYS A 197 -29.32 -5.88 4.55
N PRO A 198 -29.07 -6.67 5.63
CA PRO A 198 -29.01 -8.14 5.56
C PRO A 198 -30.26 -8.81 4.98
N SER A 199 -31.46 -8.26 5.22
CA SER A 199 -32.74 -8.87 4.84
C SER A 199 -33.09 -8.76 3.34
N SER A 200 -32.27 -8.11 2.53
CA SER A 200 -32.50 -7.91 1.09
C SER A 200 -31.19 -7.95 0.29
N ARG A 201 -30.21 -8.72 0.77
CA ARG A 201 -28.92 -8.91 0.10
C ARG A 201 -29.09 -9.83 -1.10
N ALA A 202 -28.43 -9.46 -2.20
CA ALA A 202 -28.30 -10.25 -3.41
C ALA A 202 -26.87 -10.06 -3.93
N PRO A 203 -26.33 -11.04 -4.69
CA PRO A 203 -25.05 -10.89 -5.36
C PRO A 203 -25.01 -9.63 -6.20
N ILE A 204 -23.87 -8.93 -6.21
CA ILE A 204 -23.69 -7.76 -7.08
C ILE A 204 -23.82 -8.15 -8.55
N THR A 205 -24.45 -7.30 -9.36
CA THR A 205 -24.54 -7.53 -10.80
C THR A 205 -23.35 -6.89 -11.52
N TRP A 206 -22.96 -7.44 -12.68
CA TRP A 206 -21.89 -6.85 -13.49
C TRP A 206 -22.10 -5.35 -13.80
N PRO A 207 -23.29 -4.88 -14.24
CA PRO A 207 -23.50 -3.45 -14.48
C PRO A 207 -23.29 -2.58 -13.24
N GLN A 208 -23.74 -3.03 -12.06
CA GLN A 208 -23.49 -2.29 -10.80
C GLN A 208 -22.00 -2.27 -10.45
N TYR A 209 -21.32 -3.42 -10.54
CA TYR A 209 -19.89 -3.51 -10.28
C TYR A 209 -19.09 -2.56 -11.20
N ARG A 210 -19.37 -2.66 -12.51
CA ARG A 210 -18.75 -1.83 -13.53
C ARG A 210 -18.95 -0.34 -13.29
N ASP A 211 -20.17 0.06 -12.98
CA ASP A 211 -20.54 1.49 -12.91
C ASP A 211 -20.17 2.13 -11.57
N GLU A 212 -20.09 1.36 -10.47
CA GLU A 212 -19.88 1.89 -9.12
C GLU A 212 -18.49 1.59 -8.53
N LEU A 213 -17.84 0.48 -8.94
CA LEU A 213 -16.63 -0.03 -8.30
C LEU A 213 -15.39 0.02 -9.19
N LEU A 214 -15.55 0.12 -10.51
CA LEU A 214 -14.43 0.30 -11.43
C LEU A 214 -14.12 1.79 -11.62
N PHE A 215 -12.83 2.13 -11.63
CA PHE A 215 -12.36 3.48 -11.92
C PHE A 215 -11.05 3.43 -12.71
N PRO A 216 -10.81 4.32 -13.68
CA PRO A 216 -9.54 4.33 -14.42
C PRO A 216 -8.33 4.51 -13.49
N PHE A 217 -7.19 3.86 -13.81
CA PHE A 217 -5.94 4.06 -13.07
C PHE A 217 -5.54 5.55 -12.98
N GLU A 218 -5.80 6.32 -14.04
CA GLU A 218 -5.59 7.78 -14.03
C GLU A 218 -6.37 8.46 -12.90
N GLN A 219 -7.64 8.12 -12.73
CA GLN A 219 -8.49 8.69 -11.69
C GLN A 219 -8.01 8.27 -10.29
N TYR A 220 -7.61 7.01 -10.14
CA TYR A 220 -7.04 6.48 -8.90
C TYR A 220 -5.83 7.31 -8.48
N PHE A 221 -4.84 7.44 -9.35
CA PHE A 221 -3.61 8.14 -9.01
C PHE A 221 -3.81 9.66 -8.87
N GLN A 222 -4.60 10.29 -9.74
CA GLN A 222 -4.93 11.71 -9.65
C GLN A 222 -5.71 12.06 -8.36
N SER A 223 -6.39 11.10 -7.73
CA SER A 223 -7.04 11.33 -6.44
C SER A 223 -6.02 11.65 -5.33
N TYR A 224 -4.83 11.07 -5.41
CA TYR A 224 -3.72 11.36 -4.50
C TYR A 224 -3.08 12.71 -4.82
N VAL A 225 -2.81 13.00 -6.10
CA VAL A 225 -2.25 14.29 -6.54
C VAL A 225 -3.10 15.46 -6.10
N ARG A 226 -4.43 15.39 -6.27
CA ARG A 226 -5.37 16.44 -5.80
C ARG A 226 -5.31 16.66 -4.28
N GLN A 227 -5.04 15.62 -3.50
CA GLN A 227 -4.85 15.77 -2.05
C GLN A 227 -3.54 16.51 -1.76
N LEU A 228 -2.45 16.20 -2.45
CA LEU A 228 -1.18 16.92 -2.33
C LEU A 228 -1.32 18.40 -2.71
N GLU A 229 -2.01 18.70 -3.81
CA GLU A 229 -2.31 20.07 -4.22
C GLU A 229 -3.09 20.82 -3.13
N GLY A 230 -4.05 20.14 -2.46
CA GLY A 230 -4.78 20.67 -1.32
C GLY A 230 -3.86 21.01 -0.15
N VAL A 231 -3.00 20.07 0.26
CA VAL A 231 -2.00 20.28 1.33
C VAL A 231 -1.06 21.43 0.98
N ARG A 232 -0.62 21.52 -0.28
CA ARG A 232 0.24 22.59 -0.80
C ARG A 232 -0.44 23.95 -0.76
N ARG A 233 -1.69 24.03 -1.18
CA ARG A 233 -2.49 25.26 -1.14
C ARG A 233 -2.71 25.76 0.28
N ASP A 234 -2.92 24.85 1.22
CA ASP A 234 -3.23 25.17 2.62
C ASP A 234 -1.96 25.28 3.49
N PHE A 235 -0.77 25.22 2.85
CA PHE A 235 0.51 25.25 3.53
C PHE A 235 0.84 26.63 4.13
N SER A 236 0.54 26.78 5.42
CA SER A 236 0.72 28.05 6.14
C SER A 236 2.18 28.46 6.33
N LYS A 237 2.45 29.77 6.37
CA LYS A 237 3.78 30.34 6.71
C LYS A 237 4.33 29.81 8.03
N LYS A 238 3.46 29.64 9.04
CA LYS A 238 3.85 29.09 10.35
C LYS A 238 4.38 27.66 10.24
N LYS A 239 3.72 26.82 9.43
CA LYS A 239 4.18 25.45 9.16
C LYS A 239 5.48 25.46 8.36
N GLN A 240 5.59 26.34 7.36
CA GLN A 240 6.83 26.51 6.59
C GLN A 240 8.03 26.89 7.48
N GLU A 241 7.87 27.83 8.41
CA GLU A 241 8.91 28.20 9.37
C GLU A 241 9.25 27.05 10.34
N GLN A 242 8.24 26.33 10.82
CA GLN A 242 8.45 25.14 11.64
C GLN A 242 9.28 24.10 10.91
N TYR A 243 8.87 23.70 9.71
CA TYR A 243 9.50 22.64 8.93
C TYR A 243 10.91 22.99 8.48
N ARG A 244 11.19 24.26 8.15
CA ARG A 244 12.57 24.72 7.89
C ARG A 244 13.48 24.54 9.10
N ARG A 245 13.00 24.87 10.30
CA ARG A 245 13.77 24.68 11.54
C ARG A 245 14.03 23.20 11.81
N GLU A 246 13.00 22.36 11.62
CA GLU A 246 13.15 20.92 11.78
C GLU A 246 14.12 20.32 10.75
N GLN A 247 14.07 20.75 9.48
CA GLN A 247 15.03 20.33 8.45
C GLN A 247 16.48 20.69 8.81
N ALA A 248 16.72 21.94 9.23
CA ALA A 248 18.06 22.38 9.65
C ALA A 248 18.57 21.57 10.86
N GLN A 249 17.69 21.35 11.85
CA GLN A 249 18.02 20.54 13.02
C GLN A 249 18.35 19.09 12.64
N VAL A 250 17.57 18.48 11.73
CA VAL A 250 17.83 17.12 11.25
C VAL A 250 19.18 17.04 10.56
N GLN A 251 19.55 18.05 9.77
CA GLN A 251 20.86 18.09 9.11
C GLN A 251 22.01 18.17 10.12
N GLU A 252 21.90 19.01 11.15
CA GLU A 252 22.89 19.10 12.23
C GLU A 252 23.00 17.78 13.00
N PHE A 253 21.86 17.15 13.31
CA PHE A 253 21.81 15.85 13.97
C PHE A 253 22.50 14.75 13.14
N LEU A 254 22.18 14.68 11.83
CA LEU A 254 22.77 13.70 10.93
C LEU A 254 24.27 13.92 10.72
N ALA A 255 24.73 15.17 10.74
CA ALA A 255 26.16 15.48 10.70
C ALA A 255 26.88 14.94 11.95
N ALA A 256 26.33 15.18 13.15
CA ALA A 256 26.88 14.64 14.40
C ALA A 256 26.90 13.10 14.40
N VAL A 257 25.83 12.46 13.92
CA VAL A 257 25.78 11.00 13.73
C VAL A 257 26.86 10.51 12.76
N GLY A 258 27.05 11.20 11.64
CA GLY A 258 28.07 10.85 10.63
C GLY A 258 29.51 11.00 11.14
N GLU A 259 29.74 11.88 12.12
CA GLU A 259 31.02 12.05 12.83
C GLU A 259 31.16 11.12 14.05
N GLU A 260 30.17 10.24 14.29
CA GLU A 260 30.08 9.38 15.49
C GLU A 260 30.02 10.17 16.82
N ASP A 261 29.67 11.46 16.78
CA ASP A 261 29.43 12.29 17.96
C ASP A 261 28.04 12.03 18.55
N TRP A 262 27.87 10.85 19.16
CA TRP A 262 26.60 10.43 19.75
C TRP A 262 26.16 11.33 20.92
N ALA A 263 27.12 11.86 21.69
CA ALA A 263 26.83 12.79 22.78
C ALA A 263 26.32 14.14 22.26
N GLY A 264 26.94 14.67 21.19
CA GLY A 264 26.45 15.86 20.48
C GLY A 264 25.09 15.64 19.84
N ALA A 265 24.89 14.52 19.15
CA ALA A 265 23.61 14.14 18.56
C ALA A 265 22.50 14.10 19.62
N TRP A 266 22.76 13.49 20.77
CA TRP A 266 21.79 13.48 21.88
C TRP A 266 21.57 14.85 22.51
N ALA A 267 22.61 15.69 22.63
CA ALA A 267 22.48 17.06 23.15
C ALA A 267 21.52 17.92 22.31
N MET A 268 21.40 17.62 21.01
CA MET A 268 20.42 18.25 20.11
C MET A 268 18.99 17.76 20.34
N LEU A 269 18.80 16.48 20.69
CA LEU A 269 17.48 15.87 20.91
C LEU A 269 16.89 16.17 22.29
N ARG A 270 17.73 16.16 23.33
CA ARG A 270 17.33 16.34 24.73
C ARG A 270 16.42 17.56 25.00
N PRO A 271 16.65 18.76 24.43
CA PRO A 271 15.81 19.93 24.71
C PRO A 271 14.48 19.94 23.93
N LEU A 272 14.25 18.98 23.02
CA LEU A 272 13.11 19.04 22.11
C LEU A 272 11.81 18.65 22.79
N LYS A 273 10.77 19.44 22.49
CA LYS A 273 9.39 19.07 22.80
C LYS A 273 8.88 18.15 21.70
N VAL A 274 8.89 16.84 21.94
CA VAL A 274 8.43 15.83 20.99
C VAL A 274 7.02 16.09 20.44
N THR A 275 6.12 16.67 21.24
CA THR A 275 4.74 17.06 20.84
C THR A 275 4.67 18.22 19.84
N LYS A 276 5.80 18.89 19.58
CA LYS A 276 5.92 19.97 18.59
C LYS A 276 6.64 19.55 17.33
N LEU A 277 7.24 18.36 17.30
CA LEU A 277 7.90 17.83 16.13
C LEU A 277 6.87 17.27 15.15
N SER A 278 7.18 17.41 13.87
CA SER A 278 6.42 16.75 12.80
C SER A 278 6.53 15.23 12.89
N LEU A 279 5.63 14.52 12.22
CA LEU A 279 5.68 13.05 12.17
C LEU A 279 6.94 12.55 11.44
N LYS A 280 7.36 13.25 10.40
CA LYS A 280 8.57 12.95 9.63
C LYS A 280 9.84 13.04 10.48
N SER A 281 10.05 14.15 11.20
CA SER A 281 11.23 14.30 12.08
C SER A 281 11.25 13.25 13.20
N ARG A 282 10.07 12.96 13.79
CA ARG A 282 9.97 11.90 14.80
C ARG A 282 10.31 10.52 14.24
N SER A 283 9.89 10.22 13.02
CA SER A 283 10.23 8.95 12.34
C SER A 283 11.73 8.82 12.13
N LEU A 284 12.41 9.90 11.72
CA LEU A 284 13.87 9.94 11.61
C LEU A 284 14.55 9.66 12.96
N TYR A 285 14.19 10.39 14.02
CA TYR A 285 14.83 10.20 15.32
C TYR A 285 14.58 8.80 15.89
N ARG A 286 13.36 8.26 15.70
CA ARG A 286 13.00 6.88 16.11
C ARG A 286 13.92 5.85 15.48
N HIS A 287 14.33 6.02 14.20
CA HIS A 287 15.27 5.13 13.53
C HIS A 287 16.60 4.99 14.31
N TYR A 288 17.09 6.07 14.93
CA TYR A 288 18.35 6.09 15.67
C TYR A 288 18.24 5.67 17.14
N ARG A 289 17.05 5.24 17.62
CA ARG A 289 16.81 4.86 19.02
C ARG A 289 17.81 3.81 19.50
N LYS A 290 17.96 2.73 18.73
CA LYS A 290 18.81 1.58 19.11
C LYS A 290 20.29 1.97 19.15
N GLN A 291 20.76 2.73 18.16
CA GLN A 291 22.14 3.22 18.12
C GLN A 291 22.43 4.14 19.30
N LEU A 292 21.57 5.12 19.58
CA LEU A 292 21.73 6.03 20.73
C LEU A 292 21.78 5.28 22.07
N GLN A 293 20.90 4.31 22.29
CA GLN A 293 20.90 3.48 23.50
C GLN A 293 22.16 2.62 23.64
N THR A 294 22.70 2.14 22.51
CA THR A 294 23.90 1.30 22.50
C THR A 294 25.17 2.11 22.75
N GLN A 295 25.24 3.31 22.16
CA GLN A 295 26.42 4.18 22.22
C GLN A 295 26.47 5.01 23.51
N LEU A 296 25.31 5.27 24.13
CA LEU A 296 25.18 6.03 25.38
C LEU A 296 24.40 5.21 26.43
N PRO A 297 24.90 4.04 26.87
CA PRO A 297 24.17 3.17 27.78
C PRO A 297 23.96 3.77 29.18
N ASP A 298 24.82 4.71 29.59
CA ASP A 298 24.76 5.37 30.90
C ASP A 298 23.79 6.57 30.97
N TRP A 299 23.01 6.81 29.91
CA TRP A 299 22.10 7.96 29.78
C TRP A 299 20.63 7.49 29.87
N PRO A 300 20.07 7.36 31.09
CA PRO A 300 18.75 6.77 31.31
C PRO A 300 17.60 7.61 30.72
N GLU A 301 17.84 8.87 30.35
CA GLU A 301 16.83 9.74 29.75
C GLU A 301 16.53 9.40 28.28
N ILE A 302 17.39 8.62 27.61
CA ILE A 302 17.20 8.25 26.20
C ILE A 302 15.94 7.37 26.02
N PRO A 303 15.76 6.25 26.76
CA PRO A 303 14.51 5.49 26.75
C PRO A 303 13.26 6.35 26.96
N ASP A 304 13.26 7.22 27.97
CA ASP A 304 12.12 8.08 28.31
C ASP A 304 11.76 9.06 27.19
N PHE A 305 12.76 9.63 26.52
CA PHE A 305 12.54 10.49 25.36
C PHE A 305 11.84 9.75 24.22
N PHE A 306 12.29 8.53 23.90
CA PHE A 306 11.69 7.73 22.83
C PHE A 306 10.31 7.19 23.18
N GLU A 307 10.07 6.85 24.45
CA GLU A 307 8.72 6.54 24.93
C GLU A 307 7.78 7.74 24.75
N GLN A 308 8.20 8.94 25.16
CA GLN A 308 7.41 10.17 24.94
C GLN A 308 7.20 10.47 23.46
N LEU A 309 8.22 10.27 22.62
CA LEU A 309 8.14 10.46 21.19
C LEU A 309 7.09 9.54 20.57
N GLU A 310 7.11 8.25 20.93
CA GLU A 310 6.18 7.24 20.43
C GLU A 310 4.76 7.45 20.95
N LEU A 311 4.57 7.89 22.19
CA LEU A 311 3.26 8.18 22.78
C LEU A 311 2.65 9.52 22.31
N SER A 312 3.47 10.44 21.81
CA SER A 312 3.00 11.76 21.39
C SER A 312 2.09 11.69 20.15
N GLY A 313 0.90 12.29 20.23
CA GLY A 313 -0.03 12.40 19.09
C GLY A 313 -0.90 11.18 18.79
N LYS A 314 -1.01 10.21 19.72
CA LYS A 314 -1.90 9.05 19.59
C LYS A 314 -3.37 9.38 19.89
N PRO A 315 -4.33 8.99 19.04
CA PRO A 315 -5.64 8.53 19.49
C PRO A 315 -5.47 7.20 20.26
N TRP A 316 -6.26 6.97 21.31
CA TRP A 316 -6.15 5.79 22.21
C TRP A 316 -6.28 4.42 21.52
N SER A 317 -6.61 4.36 20.23
CA SER A 317 -6.96 3.14 19.50
C SER A 317 -5.95 2.69 18.44
N ILE A 318 -4.78 3.33 18.31
CA ILE A 318 -3.80 3.05 17.24
C ILE A 318 -2.43 2.73 17.87
N SER A 319 -1.83 1.59 17.50
CA SER A 319 -0.49 1.19 17.96
C SER A 319 0.57 2.18 17.44
N ALA A 320 1.66 2.42 18.19
CA ALA A 320 2.70 3.38 17.77
C ALA A 320 3.34 2.99 16.41
N GLU A 321 3.40 1.69 16.13
CA GLU A 321 3.99 1.10 14.93
C GLU A 321 3.25 1.49 13.64
N THR A 322 1.99 1.88 13.73
CA THR A 322 1.18 2.21 12.54
C THR A 322 1.18 3.70 12.18
N LEU A 323 1.89 4.55 12.94
CA LEU A 323 1.93 6.01 12.73
C LEU A 323 3.25 6.51 12.15
N PHE A 324 4.38 5.85 12.39
CA PHE A 324 5.68 6.30 11.91
C PHE A 324 5.98 5.75 10.52
N VAL A 325 6.88 6.44 9.81
CA VAL A 325 7.46 5.88 8.58
C VAL A 325 8.21 4.61 8.97
N ASP A 326 7.86 3.51 8.32
CA ASP A 326 8.64 2.28 8.37
C ASP A 326 9.65 2.29 7.23
N PHE A 327 10.85 1.76 7.47
CA PHE A 327 11.93 1.82 6.51
C PHE A 327 12.19 0.45 5.93
N ARG A 328 12.48 0.44 4.64
CA ARG A 328 12.94 -0.76 3.96
C ARG A 328 14.29 -1.20 4.53
N GLU A 329 14.37 -2.42 5.08
CA GLU A 329 15.66 -3.07 5.37
C GLU A 329 16.00 -3.99 4.19
N ASP A 330 17.17 -3.80 3.57
CA ASP A 330 17.60 -4.50 2.35
C ASP A 330 17.73 -6.03 2.52
N GLU A 331 17.64 -6.56 3.75
CA GLU A 331 17.95 -7.96 4.07
C GLU A 331 16.76 -8.94 3.93
N TRP A 332 15.52 -8.47 3.72
CA TRP A 332 14.35 -9.35 3.68
C TRP A 332 13.68 -9.45 2.29
N HIS A 333 13.75 -10.65 1.70
CA HIS A 333 13.19 -10.98 0.38
C HIS A 333 11.65 -11.01 0.27
N HIS A 334 10.90 -10.70 1.34
CA HIS A 334 9.42 -10.66 1.33
C HIS A 334 8.86 -9.27 0.99
N ASP A 335 9.75 -8.34 0.65
CA ASP A 335 9.46 -6.91 0.58
C ASP A 335 9.05 -6.42 -0.82
N ARG A 336 8.54 -7.34 -1.65
CA ARG A 336 8.05 -7.05 -3.02
C ARG A 336 6.78 -6.22 -3.03
N TYR A 337 6.09 -6.13 -1.90
CA TYR A 337 4.80 -5.45 -1.77
C TYR A 337 4.86 -4.19 -0.92
N THR A 338 6.04 -3.80 -0.43
CA THR A 338 6.16 -2.58 0.35
C THR A 338 6.34 -1.35 -0.53
N SER A 339 5.65 -0.29 -0.13
CA SER A 339 5.89 1.08 -0.59
C SER A 339 6.86 1.83 0.33
N ALA A 340 7.37 1.17 1.38
CA ALA A 340 8.32 1.75 2.33
C ALA A 340 9.58 2.24 1.61
N PRO A 341 10.04 3.47 1.88
CA PRO A 341 11.20 4.02 1.23
C PRO A 341 12.49 3.45 1.86
N PRO A 342 13.59 3.38 1.08
CA PRO A 342 14.92 3.26 1.65
C PRO A 342 15.18 4.42 2.63
N PHE A 343 15.83 4.12 3.75
CA PHE A 343 16.13 5.14 4.76
C PHE A 343 16.98 6.30 4.18
N GLN A 344 17.88 6.01 3.24
CA GLN A 344 18.72 7.03 2.62
C GLN A 344 17.91 8.04 1.79
N ASP A 345 16.94 7.58 0.99
CA ASP A 345 16.07 8.45 0.19
C ASP A 345 15.19 9.31 1.09
N PHE A 346 14.73 8.72 2.19
CA PHE A 346 14.04 9.44 3.26
C PHE A 346 14.89 10.54 3.87
N VAL A 347 16.16 10.27 4.19
CA VAL A 347 17.10 11.29 4.69
C VAL A 347 17.30 12.40 3.66
N GLN A 348 17.50 12.06 2.38
CA GLN A 348 17.70 13.05 1.31
C GLN A 348 16.52 14.00 1.16
N SER A 349 15.29 13.56 1.47
CA SER A 349 14.10 14.41 1.43
C SER A 349 14.07 15.53 2.49
N PHE A 350 14.99 15.54 3.46
CA PHE A 350 15.25 16.69 4.35
C PHE A 350 16.28 17.68 3.77
N CYS A 351 17.08 17.25 2.81
CA CYS A 351 18.31 17.91 2.39
C CYS A 351 18.28 18.46 0.96
N ALA A 352 17.36 18.01 0.09
CA ALA A 352 17.29 18.46 -1.28
C ALA A 352 17.14 20.01 -1.38
N GLU A 353 18.17 20.70 -1.84
CA GLU A 353 18.10 22.12 -2.21
C GLU A 353 17.32 22.29 -3.53
N GLN A 354 16.83 23.49 -3.80
CA GLN A 354 16.15 23.78 -5.07
C GLN A 354 17.18 23.72 -6.20
N GLU A 355 17.01 22.84 -7.19
CA GLU A 355 17.59 23.05 -8.52
C GLU A 355 16.93 24.23 -9.22
#